data_AF-A0A161YXI2-F1
#
_entry.id   AF-A0A161YXI2-F1
#
_cell.length_a   1.000
_cell.length_b   1.000
_cell.length_c   1.000
_cell.angle_alpha   90.00
_cell.angle_beta   90.00
_cell.angle_gamma   90.00
#
_symmetry.space_group_name_H-M   'P 1'
#
loop_
_entity.id
_entity.type
_entity.pdbx_description
1 polymer ?
#
loop_
_entity_poly.entity_id
_entity_poly.type
_entity_poly.pdbx_seq_one_letter_code
_entity_poly.pdbx_strand_id
1 'polypeptide(L)'
;MNELKDEIEAAREKVAYCRIRAERPSSRLEDEFALEKARTRLLTLELRLLKLGQGQRAGGNQIASEGKQIRTKHVQKVSTARERAEAAFGSLQRAPGSKQTARVLKGGD
;
A
#
# COMPACT_ATOMS: atom_id res chain seq x y z
N MET A 1 -9.40 8.34 22.42
CA MET A 1 -10.29 7.43 21.64
C MET A 1 -11.63 8.08 21.32
N ASN A 2 -12.23 8.85 22.24
CA ASN A 2 -13.51 9.52 22.00
C ASN A 2 -13.40 10.61 20.92
N GLU A 3 -12.38 11.47 21.00
CA GLU A 3 -12.13 12.52 19.98
C GLU A 3 -12.05 11.98 18.54
N LEU A 4 -11.40 10.84 18.32
CA LEU A 4 -11.31 10.24 16.98
C LEU A 4 -12.66 9.70 16.49
N LYS A 5 -13.49 9.19 17.41
CA LYS A 5 -14.84 8.75 17.06
C LYS A 5 -15.73 9.95 16.71
N ASP A 6 -15.60 11.04 17.45
CA ASP A 6 -16.31 12.30 17.18
C ASP A 6 -15.88 12.89 15.83
N GLU A 7 -14.58 12.86 15.50
CA GLU A 7 -14.06 13.25 14.18
C GLU A 7 -14.63 12.37 13.04
N ILE A 8 -14.77 11.06 13.27
CA ILE A 8 -15.36 10.14 12.30
C ILE A 8 -16.85 10.44 12.09
N GLU A 9 -17.58 10.71 13.16
CA GLU A 9 -19.00 11.06 13.09
C GLU A 9 -19.21 12.36 12.32
N ALA A 10 -18.46 13.42 12.64
CA ALA A 10 -18.50 14.67 11.89
C ALA A 10 -18.11 14.48 10.41
N ALA A 11 -17.16 13.60 10.11
CA ALA A 11 -16.80 13.27 8.73
C ALA A 11 -17.94 12.53 8.00
N ARG A 12 -18.68 11.64 8.68
CA ARG A 12 -19.85 10.95 8.12
C ARG A 12 -20.98 11.93 7.78
N GLU A 13 -21.28 12.86 8.67
CA GLU A 13 -22.24 13.93 8.41
C GLU A 13 -21.82 14.75 7.18
N LYS A 14 -20.52 15.07 7.08
CA LYS A 14 -19.99 15.81 5.93
C LYS A 14 -20.15 15.05 4.62
N VAL A 15 -19.91 13.73 4.62
CA VAL A 15 -20.14 12.87 3.46
C VAL A 15 -21.62 12.86 3.07
N ALA A 16 -22.53 12.72 4.04
CA ALA A 16 -23.97 12.75 3.79
C ALA A 16 -24.41 14.08 3.15
N TYR A 17 -23.93 15.21 3.69
CA TYR A 17 -24.19 16.53 3.12
C TYR A 17 -23.67 16.68 1.68
N CYS A 18 -22.42 16.31 1.43
CA CYS A 18 -21.84 16.37 0.08
C CYS A 18 -22.55 15.44 -0.89
N ARG A 19 -23.03 14.28 -0.43
CA ARG A 19 -23.77 13.32 -1.24
C ARG A 19 -25.07 13.91 -1.76
N ILE A 20 -25.87 14.49 -0.86
CA ILE A 20 -27.13 15.16 -1.22
C ILE A 20 -26.88 16.28 -2.23
N ARG A 21 -25.76 17.01 -2.10
CA ARG A 21 -25.40 18.08 -3.05
C ARG A 21 -25.00 17.55 -4.42
N ALA A 22 -24.15 16.52 -4.47
CA ALA A 22 -23.68 15.93 -5.72
C ALA A 22 -24.80 15.19 -6.49
N GLU A 23 -25.81 14.66 -5.78
CA GLU A 23 -26.97 13.99 -6.39
C GLU A 23 -27.99 14.97 -7.02
N ARG A 24 -27.84 16.29 -6.81
CA ARG A 24 -28.77 17.27 -7.41
C ARG A 24 -28.60 17.29 -8.93
N PRO A 25 -29.69 17.44 -9.71
CA PRO A 25 -29.59 17.57 -11.17
C PRO A 25 -28.76 18.76 -11.66
N SER A 26 -28.58 19.77 -10.80
CA SER A 26 -27.77 20.96 -11.06
C SER A 26 -26.37 20.87 -10.44
N SER A 27 -25.92 19.69 -10.02
CA SER A 27 -24.60 19.51 -9.42
C SER A 27 -23.52 19.75 -10.46
N ARG A 28 -22.39 20.28 -9.98
CA ARG A 28 -21.21 20.49 -10.81
C ARG A 28 -20.12 19.50 -10.44
N LEU A 29 -19.10 19.39 -11.28
CA LEU A 29 -17.91 18.57 -11.01
C LEU A 29 -17.27 18.91 -9.67
N GLU A 30 -17.34 20.17 -9.22
CA GLU A 30 -16.83 20.58 -7.92
C GLU A 30 -17.59 19.95 -6.74
N ASP A 31 -18.89 19.70 -6.88
CA ASP A 31 -19.70 19.03 -5.85
C ASP A 31 -19.33 17.55 -5.74
N GLU A 32 -19.10 16.88 -6.88
CA GLU A 32 -18.60 15.50 -6.92
C GLU A 32 -17.19 15.40 -6.31
N PHE A 33 -16.30 16.33 -6.65
CA PHE A 33 -14.96 16.39 -6.06
C PHE A 33 -15.01 16.64 -4.55
N ALA A 34 -15.93 17.49 -4.08
CA ALA A 34 -16.14 17.72 -2.65
C ALA A 34 -16.65 16.47 -1.93
N LEU A 35 -17.52 15.67 -2.56
CA LEU A 35 -17.95 14.38 -2.05
C LEU A 35 -16.78 13.39 -1.95
N GLU A 36 -15.97 13.28 -3.00
CA GLU A 36 -14.83 12.35 -3.01
C GLU A 36 -13.76 12.74 -1.97
N LYS A 37 -13.50 14.04 -1.80
CA LYS A 37 -12.64 14.55 -0.73
C LYS A 37 -13.18 14.20 0.66
N ALA A 38 -14.49 14.33 0.88
CA ALA A 38 -15.12 13.97 2.15
C ALA A 38 -15.01 12.45 2.44
N ARG A 39 -15.24 11.61 1.42
CA ARG A 39 -15.08 10.15 1.51
C ARG A 39 -13.64 9.75 1.85
N THR A 40 -12.67 10.35 1.16
CA THR A 40 -11.25 10.10 1.42
C THR A 40 -10.86 10.48 2.85
N ARG A 41 -11.38 11.61 3.36
CA ARG A 41 -11.16 12.02 4.76
C ARG A 41 -11.75 11.02 5.75
N LEU A 42 -12.98 10.56 5.52
CA LEU A 42 -13.63 9.54 6.36
C LEU A 42 -12.81 8.24 6.38
N LEU A 43 -12.44 7.72 5.21
CA LEU A 43 -11.63 6.51 5.09
C LEU A 43 -10.29 6.63 5.83
N THR A 44 -9.63 7.79 5.72
CA THR A 44 -8.37 8.06 6.42
C THR A 44 -8.54 7.96 7.94
N LEU A 45 -9.63 8.49 8.48
CA LEU A 45 -9.93 8.43 9.91
C LEU A 45 -10.28 7.01 10.37
N GLU A 46 -11.06 6.28 9.58
CA GLU A 46 -11.40 4.88 9.86
C GLU A 46 -10.16 3.97 9.84
N LEU A 47 -9.26 4.17 8.88
CA LEU A 47 -7.96 3.48 8.85
C LEU A 47 -7.11 3.80 10.08
N ARG A 48 -7.12 5.06 10.54
CA ARG A 48 -6.40 5.44 11.77
C ARG A 48 -6.98 4.74 12.99
N LEU A 49 -8.32 4.65 13.10
CA LEU A 49 -9.00 3.93 14.17
C LEU A 49 -8.62 2.43 14.17
N LEU A 50 -8.61 1.80 12.99
CA LEU A 50 -8.20 0.40 12.83
C LEU A 50 -6.75 0.18 13.25
N LYS A 51 -5.82 1.05 12.81
CA LYS A 51 -4.40 0.98 13.20
C LYS A 51 -4.20 1.15 14.71
N LEU A 52 -4.97 2.03 15.36
CA LEU A 52 -4.95 2.18 16.81
C LEU A 52 -5.43 0.90 17.52
N GLY A 53 -6.49 0.27 17.02
CA GLY A 53 -6.98 -1.01 17.53
C GLY A 53 -6.02 -2.18 17.31
N GLN A 54 -5.25 -2.16 16.21
CA GLN A 54 -4.17 -3.13 15.96
C GLN A 54 -2.98 -2.93 16.90
N GLY A 55 -2.60 -1.68 17.20
CA GLY A 55 -1.53 -1.36 18.15
C GLY A 55 -1.81 -1.80 19.59
N GLN A 56 -3.08 -1.89 20.00
CA GLN A 56 -3.47 -2.41 21.33
C GLN A 56 -3.52 -3.94 21.39
N ARG A 57 -3.61 -4.63 20.25
CA ARG A 57 -3.61 -6.11 20.17
C ARG A 57 -2.23 -6.70 19.87
N ALA A 58 -1.24 -5.88 19.51
CA ALA A 58 0.11 -6.31 19.14
C ALA A 58 1.02 -6.69 20.32
N GLY A 59 0.46 -7.28 21.38
CA GLY A 59 1.18 -8.14 22.33
C GLY A 59 1.21 -9.62 21.89
N GLY A 60 0.53 -9.98 20.80
CA GLY A 60 0.56 -11.32 20.23
C GLY A 60 0.64 -11.26 18.71
N ASN A 61 1.72 -11.80 18.16
CA ASN A 61 1.96 -12.05 16.74
C ASN A 61 2.06 -10.81 15.84
N GLN A 62 3.22 -10.14 15.94
CA GLN A 62 3.80 -9.43 14.81
C GLN A 62 4.20 -10.46 13.74
N ILE A 63 3.33 -10.69 12.76
CA ILE A 63 3.73 -11.25 11.47
C ILE A 63 3.47 -10.16 10.43
N ALA A 64 4.49 -9.89 9.63
CA ALA A 64 4.62 -8.83 8.64
C ALA A 64 4.92 -7.44 9.23
N SER A 65 6.16 -7.31 9.71
CA SER A 65 6.93 -6.08 9.61
C SER A 65 6.96 -5.63 8.14
N GLU A 66 5.99 -4.83 7.70
CA GLU A 66 6.23 -3.90 6.60
C GLU A 66 7.36 -2.98 7.05
N GLY A 67 8.50 -3.16 6.38
CA GLY A 67 9.78 -2.62 6.80
C GLY A 67 9.67 -1.15 7.17
N LYS A 68 10.23 -0.81 8.33
CA LYS A 68 10.71 0.54 8.63
C LYS A 68 11.45 1.04 7.39
N GLN A 69 10.82 1.90 6.60
CA GLN A 69 11.51 2.73 5.62
C GLN A 69 12.37 3.70 6.41
N ILE A 70 13.53 3.21 6.85
CA ILE A 70 14.65 4.06 7.18
C ILE A 70 14.97 4.76 5.87
N ARG A 71 14.58 6.05 5.79
CA ARG A 71 14.86 6.92 4.66
C ARG A 71 16.38 7.14 4.57
N THR A 72 17.10 6.17 4.03
CA THR A 72 18.44 6.40 3.53
C THR A 72 18.27 7.17 2.23
N LYS A 73 18.97 8.31 2.10
CA LYS A 73 19.04 9.05 0.85
C LYS A 73 19.66 8.12 -0.19
N HIS A 74 18.85 7.37 -0.93
CA HIS A 74 19.33 6.55 -2.02
C HIS A 74 19.76 7.50 -3.14
N VAL A 75 21.03 7.88 -3.15
CA VAL A 75 21.66 8.49 -4.32
C VAL A 75 21.74 7.39 -5.37
N GLN A 76 20.81 7.38 -6.31
CA GLN A 76 20.95 6.56 -7.52
C GLN A 76 22.15 7.13 -8.29
N LYS A 77 23.32 6.49 -8.13
CA LYS A 77 24.44 6.73 -9.04
C LYS A 77 24.00 6.24 -10.41
N VAL A 78 23.94 7.15 -11.39
CA VAL A 78 23.58 6.81 -12.77
C VAL A 78 24.68 5.93 -13.33
N SER A 79 24.49 4.61 -13.28
CA SER A 79 25.42 3.63 -13.84
C SER A 79 25.32 3.66 -15.37
N THR A 80 26.47 3.70 -16.04
CA THR A 80 26.51 3.66 -17.51
C THR A 80 25.98 2.32 -18.05
N ALA A 81 25.58 2.27 -19.32
CA ALA A 81 25.02 1.04 -19.92
C ALA A 81 25.97 -0.17 -19.79
N ARG A 82 27.28 0.06 -19.90
CA ARG A 82 28.33 -0.94 -19.72
C ARG A 82 28.34 -1.54 -18.31
N GLU A 83 28.29 -0.68 -17.30
CA GLU A 83 28.32 -1.06 -15.89
C GLU A 83 27.09 -1.90 -15.50
N ARG A 84 25.92 -1.56 -16.07
CA ARG A 84 24.70 -2.38 -15.93
C ARG A 84 24.83 -3.75 -16.57
N ALA A 85 25.45 -3.82 -17.74
CA ALA A 85 25.66 -5.08 -18.45
C ALA A 85 26.63 -6.01 -17.70
N GLU A 86 27.74 -5.48 -17.19
CA GLU A 86 28.74 -6.24 -16.43
C GLU A 86 28.15 -6.76 -15.10
N ALA A 87 27.35 -5.97 -14.40
CA ALA A 87 26.66 -6.39 -13.17
C ALA A 87 25.62 -7.50 -13.44
N ALA A 88 24.86 -7.39 -14.52
CA ALA A 88 23.90 -8.41 -14.95
C ALA A 88 24.59 -9.72 -15.37
N PHE A 89 25.79 -9.63 -15.97
CA PHE A 89 26.55 -10.83 -16.32
C PHE A 89 27.16 -11.52 -15.08
N GLY A 90 27.66 -10.75 -14.12
CA GLY A 90 28.22 -11.28 -12.88
C GLY A 90 27.19 -12.02 -12.02
N SER A 91 25.92 -11.61 -12.04
CA SER A 91 24.85 -12.31 -11.30
C SER A 91 24.52 -13.67 -11.91
N LEU A 92 24.65 -13.84 -13.22
CA LEU A 92 24.44 -15.13 -13.91
C LEU A 92 25.58 -16.11 -13.67
N GLN A 93 26.80 -15.63 -13.42
CA GLN A 93 27.96 -16.49 -13.15
C GLN A 93 28.01 -16.99 -11.69
N ARG A 94 27.22 -16.43 -10.78
CA ARG A 94 27.17 -16.85 -9.37
C ARG A 94 26.11 -17.94 -9.16
N ALA A 95 26.21 -19.04 -9.90
CA ALA A 95 25.50 -20.28 -9.60
C ALA A 95 26.42 -21.21 -8.77
N PRO A 96 26.13 -21.48 -7.48
CA PRO A 96 26.78 -22.57 -6.78
C PRO A 96 26.18 -23.90 -7.27
N GLY A 97 27.05 -24.82 -7.68
CA GLY A 97 26.65 -26.18 -8.03
C GLY A 97 25.86 -26.84 -6.90
N SER A 98 24.66 -27.33 -7.23
CA SER A 98 23.96 -28.34 -6.45
C SER A 98 23.75 -29.57 -7.34
N LYS A 99 24.30 -30.70 -6.90
CA LYS A 99 24.06 -32.02 -7.47
C LYS A 99 22.82 -32.64 -6.81
N GLN A 100 22.05 -33.37 -7.61
CA GLN A 100 21.04 -34.41 -7.30
C GLN A 100 19.70 -33.90 -6.71
N THR A 101 18.51 -34.28 -7.21
CA THR A 101 18.03 -35.64 -7.51
C THR A 101 16.89 -35.67 -8.54
N ALA A 102 16.67 -36.87 -9.09
CA ALA A 102 15.76 -37.24 -10.16
C ALA A 102 14.25 -37.17 -9.86
N ARG A 103 13.46 -36.92 -10.92
CA ARG A 103 12.13 -37.47 -11.25
C ARG A 103 11.93 -37.28 -12.77
N VAL A 104 12.30 -38.22 -13.64
CA VAL A 104 11.54 -39.41 -14.13
C VAL A 104 10.14 -39.08 -14.69
N LEU A 105 10.10 -38.99 -16.04
CA LEU A 105 9.15 -39.53 -17.06
C LEU A 105 7.63 -39.32 -16.93
N LYS A 106 6.95 -38.91 -18.03
CA LYS A 106 6.30 -39.81 -19.05
C LYS A 106 5.16 -39.15 -19.88
N GLY A 107 5.17 -39.38 -21.22
CA GLY A 107 4.02 -39.42 -22.17
C GLY A 107 3.56 -38.08 -22.76
N GLY A 108 3.20 -37.86 -24.03
CA GLY A 108 2.94 -38.61 -25.29
C GLY A 108 2.51 -37.53 -26.32
N ASP A 109 2.50 -37.63 -27.65
CA ASP A 109 2.63 -38.68 -28.67
C ASP A 109 3.60 -38.22 -29.77
#